data_AF-A0A356PEI2-F1
#
_entry.id   AF-A0A356PEI2-F1
#
_cell.length_a   1.000
_cell.length_b   1.000
_cell.length_c   1.000
_cell.angle_alpha   90.00
_cell.angle_beta   90.00
_cell.angle_gamma   90.00
#
_symmetry.space_group_name_H-M   'P 1'
#
loop_
_entity.id
_entity.type
_entity.pdbx_description
1 polymer ?
#
loop_
_entity_poly.entity_id
_entity_poly.type
_entity_poly.pdbx_seq_one_letter_code
_entity_poly.pdbx_strand_id
1 'polypeptide(L)'
;MNITLKISTVNLKNRLPQEVQVFSSDELQEFIKQGTVIKKNKQYLLIIHHRQFTLQCPILHMNDGGYQLIWPSFKLPNRPYPVFVYLNAVAWYLSSGESMRSTAQKVIHVFGLSTFSHSTLCRFLPKLYPILPFLIQYGAQIINDWGSTISQFVPRNHWDKQQCALAERLNGLLGPALRAPPEFGSWLAYQYFTQTGRFLV
;
A
#
# COMPACT_ATOMS: atom_id res chain seq x y z
N MET A 1 -2.54 12.49 -6.30
CA MET A 1 -3.67 12.37 -5.36
C MET A 1 -3.43 13.37 -4.24
N ASN A 2 -4.16 14.48 -4.21
CA ASN A 2 -3.94 15.56 -3.24
C ASN A 2 -5.01 15.49 -2.15
N ILE A 3 -4.63 14.98 -0.97
CA ILE A 3 -5.53 14.83 0.18
C ILE A 3 -5.53 16.13 0.99
N THR A 4 -6.68 16.77 1.14
CA THR A 4 -6.81 17.99 1.94
C THR A 4 -6.81 17.65 3.42
N LEU A 5 -5.88 18.24 4.18
CA LEU A 5 -5.69 18.01 5.61
C LEU A 5 -6.70 18.83 6.44
N LYS A 6 -7.51 18.17 7.27
CA LYS A 6 -8.21 18.83 8.39
C LYS A 6 -7.59 18.38 9.70
N ILE A 7 -6.94 19.32 10.39
CA ILE A 7 -6.32 19.10 11.70
C ILE A 7 -7.42 19.20 12.76
N SER A 8 -7.65 18.15 13.54
CA SER A 8 -8.49 18.24 14.73
C SER A 8 -7.77 17.66 15.95
N THR A 9 -7.42 18.59 16.85
CA THR A 9 -7.15 18.45 18.29
C THR A 9 -6.01 17.52 18.75
N VAL A 10 -4.99 18.16 19.33
CA VAL A 10 -3.93 17.57 20.13
C VAL A 10 -4.52 17.02 21.44
N ASN A 11 -4.38 15.72 21.69
CA ASN A 11 -4.75 15.11 22.96
C ASN A 11 -3.47 14.60 23.66
N LEU A 12 -3.07 15.27 24.73
CA LEU A 12 -1.83 15.09 25.49
C LEU A 12 -1.83 13.78 26.30
N LYS A 13 -1.70 12.63 25.65
CA LYS A 13 -1.36 11.34 26.31
C LYS A 13 -0.69 10.38 25.33
N ASN A 14 0.65 10.34 25.19
CA ASN A 14 1.46 9.29 24.53
C ASN A 14 0.87 8.61 23.26
N ARG A 15 -0.02 9.30 22.54
CA ARG A 15 -0.76 8.81 21.39
C ARG A 15 -0.25 9.61 20.21
N LEU A 16 0.01 8.91 19.10
CA LEU A 16 0.41 9.55 17.86
C LEU A 16 -0.62 10.64 17.54
N PRO A 17 -0.20 11.82 17.05
CA PRO A 17 -1.11 12.88 16.63
C PRO A 17 -2.19 12.31 15.71
N GLN A 18 -3.47 12.58 16.01
CA GLN A 18 -4.59 12.08 15.25
C GLN A 18 -5.08 13.14 14.26
N GLU A 19 -4.95 12.89 12.96
CA GLU A 19 -5.42 13.76 11.89
C GLU A 19 -6.57 13.08 11.14
N VAL A 20 -7.59 13.83 10.69
CA VAL A 20 -8.67 13.28 9.88
C VAL A 20 -8.41 13.64 8.42
N GLN A 21 -8.36 12.62 7.57
CA GLN A 21 -8.21 12.80 6.13
C GLN A 21 -9.50 12.40 5.42
N VAL A 22 -9.96 13.28 4.55
CA VAL A 22 -11.21 13.15 3.80
C VAL A 22 -10.90 13.37 2.32
N PHE A 23 -11.62 12.69 1.44
CA PHE A 23 -11.58 12.96 0.01
C PHE A 23 -11.93 14.42 -0.28
N SER A 24 -11.29 15.00 -1.29
CA SER A 24 -11.57 16.38 -1.66
C SER A 24 -13.01 16.51 -2.18
N SER A 25 -13.59 17.70 -2.05
CA SER A 25 -14.93 17.94 -2.61
C SER A 25 -14.95 17.69 -4.11
N ASP A 26 -13.90 18.08 -4.83
CA ASP A 26 -13.77 17.93 -6.28
C ASP A 26 -13.76 16.45 -6.71
N GLU A 27 -13.06 15.59 -5.94
CA GLU A 27 -13.03 14.14 -6.18
C GLU A 27 -14.42 13.50 -5.99
N LEU A 28 -15.25 14.07 -5.13
CA LEU A 28 -16.60 13.58 -4.86
C LEU A 28 -17.65 14.19 -5.81
N GLN A 29 -17.39 15.36 -6.40
CA GLN A 29 -18.30 16.03 -7.31
C GLN A 29 -18.65 15.16 -8.52
N GLU A 30 -17.69 14.41 -9.05
CA GLU A 30 -17.92 13.56 -10.23
C GLU A 30 -18.94 12.44 -9.94
N PHE A 31 -18.87 11.84 -8.75
CA PHE A 31 -19.86 10.85 -8.30
C PHE A 31 -21.22 11.48 -8.00
N ILE A 32 -21.24 12.65 -7.36
CA ILE A 32 -22.48 13.36 -7.04
C ILE A 32 -23.21 13.79 -8.32
N LYS A 33 -22.47 14.25 -9.34
CA LYS A 33 -23.02 14.60 -10.67
C LYS A 33 -23.68 13.42 -11.39
N GLN A 34 -23.30 12.18 -11.07
CA GLN A 34 -23.90 10.96 -11.61
C GLN A 34 -25.20 10.54 -10.89
N GLY A 35 -25.74 11.38 -9.99
CA GLY A 35 -26.96 11.11 -9.23
C GLY A 35 -26.71 10.42 -7.88
N THR A 36 -25.44 10.19 -7.54
CA THR A 36 -25.03 9.41 -6.37
C THR A 36 -25.12 10.23 -5.09
N VAL A 37 -25.64 9.64 -4.01
CA VAL A 37 -25.76 10.31 -2.71
C VAL A 37 -24.74 9.73 -1.72
N ILE A 38 -24.00 10.60 -1.01
CA ILE A 38 -23.13 10.16 0.08
C ILE A 38 -24.00 9.80 1.28
N LYS A 39 -24.06 8.52 1.64
CA LYS A 39 -24.88 8.03 2.76
C LYS A 39 -24.18 8.18 4.10
N LYS A 40 -22.91 7.75 4.18
CA LYS A 40 -22.10 7.82 5.41
C LYS A 40 -20.62 7.64 5.10
N ASN A 41 -19.76 8.11 6.00
CA ASN A 41 -18.32 7.86 5.93
C ASN A 41 -17.94 6.70 6.85
N LYS A 42 -17.25 5.69 6.30
CA LYS A 42 -16.54 4.68 7.10
C LYS A 42 -15.15 5.19 7.44
N GLN A 43 -14.73 4.95 8.67
CA GLN A 43 -13.43 5.39 9.18
C GLN A 43 -12.42 4.26 9.15
N TYR A 44 -11.21 4.54 8.67
CA TYR A 44 -10.10 3.59 8.62
C TYR A 44 -8.83 4.19 9.20
N LEU A 45 -8.12 3.38 9.97
CA LEU A 45 -6.83 3.75 10.55
C LEU A 45 -5.72 3.72 9.48
N LEU A 46 -4.90 4.76 9.47
CA LEU A 46 -3.65 4.85 8.72
C LEU A 46 -2.53 5.34 9.66
N ILE A 47 -1.34 4.75 9.60
CA ILE A 47 -0.19 5.16 10.40
C ILE A 47 1.01 5.34 9.47
N ILE A 48 1.65 6.51 9.54
CA ILE A 48 2.89 6.83 8.82
C ILE A 48 3.57 8.05 9.46
N HIS A 49 4.90 8.13 9.44
CA HIS A 49 5.70 9.26 9.94
C HIS A 49 5.35 9.71 11.36
N HIS A 50 5.19 8.75 12.26
CA HIS A 50 4.82 8.91 13.67
C HIS A 50 3.50 9.66 13.86
N ARG A 51 2.62 9.61 12.84
CA ARG A 51 1.28 10.17 12.86
C ARG A 51 0.25 9.09 12.63
N GLN A 52 -0.90 9.30 13.24
CA GLN A 52 -2.07 8.47 13.07
C GLN A 52 -3.12 9.27 12.31
N PHE A 53 -3.60 8.73 11.21
CA PHE A 53 -4.67 9.34 10.43
C PHE A 53 -5.93 8.49 10.52
N THR A 54 -7.06 9.16 10.57
CA THR A 54 -8.38 8.56 10.35
C THR A 54 -8.83 8.94 8.96
N LEU A 55 -8.76 7.98 8.03
CA LEU A 55 -9.27 8.11 6.68
C LEU A 55 -10.79 7.97 6.70
N GLN A 56 -11.51 8.96 6.18
CA GLN A 56 -12.94 8.89 5.96
C GLN A 56 -13.22 8.48 4.51
N CYS A 57 -13.68 7.24 4.35
CA CYS A 57 -14.06 6.67 3.06
C CYS A 57 -15.59 6.74 2.89
N PRO A 58 -16.10 7.53 1.94
CA PRO A 58 -17.53 7.69 1.74
C PRO A 58 -18.17 6.45 1.12
N ILE A 59 -19.33 6.09 1.64
CA ILE A 59 -20.24 5.13 1.03
C ILE A 59 -21.26 5.89 0.20
N LEU A 60 -21.22 5.60 -1.08
CA LEU A 60 -22.09 6.07 -2.12
C LEU A 60 -23.33 5.19 -2.22
N HIS A 61 -24.49 5.81 -2.33
CA HIS A 61 -25.74 5.17 -2.72
C HIS A 61 -26.00 5.48 -4.19
N MET A 62 -25.99 4.43 -5.00
CA MET A 62 -26.10 4.49 -6.45
C MET A 62 -27.57 4.53 -6.89
N ASN A 63 -27.84 4.97 -8.12
CA ASN A 63 -29.21 5.10 -8.66
C ASN A 63 -29.92 3.74 -8.82
N ASP A 64 -29.16 2.66 -8.95
CA ASP A 64 -29.65 1.28 -9.04
C ASP A 64 -30.01 0.68 -7.65
N GLY A 65 -29.90 1.48 -6.57
CA GLY A 65 -30.10 1.03 -5.19
C GLY A 65 -28.87 0.35 -4.57
N GLY A 66 -27.77 0.23 -5.32
CA GLY A 66 -26.50 -0.33 -4.87
C GLY A 66 -25.72 0.58 -3.94
N TYR A 67 -24.73 -0.01 -3.26
CA TYR A 67 -23.76 0.72 -2.42
C TYR A 67 -22.35 0.54 -2.93
N GLN A 68 -21.62 1.64 -3.08
CA GLN A 68 -20.20 1.64 -3.43
C GLN A 68 -19.38 2.36 -2.36
N LEU A 69 -18.18 1.87 -2.08
CA LEU A 69 -17.25 2.51 -1.14
C LEU A 69 -16.12 3.12 -1.95
N ILE A 70 -15.92 4.43 -1.84
CA ILE A 70 -14.72 5.05 -2.41
C ILE A 70 -13.53 4.65 -1.55
N TRP A 71 -12.52 4.08 -2.20
CA TRP A 71 -11.35 3.53 -1.52
C TRP A 71 -10.05 4.14 -2.06
N PRO A 72 -9.16 4.66 -1.20
CA PRO A 72 -7.89 5.22 -1.67
C PRO A 72 -6.91 4.12 -2.07
N SER A 73 -6.29 4.24 -3.25
CA SER A 73 -5.40 3.21 -3.81
C SER A 73 -4.18 2.90 -2.93
N PHE A 74 -3.65 3.89 -2.22
CA PHE A 74 -2.53 3.70 -1.31
C PHE A 74 -2.88 2.89 -0.05
N LYS A 75 -4.16 2.62 0.21
CA LYS A 75 -4.63 1.98 1.44
C LYS A 75 -4.98 0.52 1.21
N LEU A 76 -4.51 -0.37 2.08
CA LEU A 76 -4.98 -1.76 2.11
C LEU A 76 -6.11 -1.92 3.16
N PRO A 77 -7.14 -2.73 2.90
CA PRO A 77 -8.19 -3.01 3.88
C PRO A 77 -7.61 -3.62 5.17
N ASN A 78 -8.09 -3.18 6.33
CA ASN A 78 -7.71 -3.71 7.64
C ASN A 78 -6.19 -3.76 7.92
N ARG A 79 -5.44 -2.85 7.29
CA ARG A 79 -3.99 -2.70 7.45
C ARG A 79 -3.64 -1.31 7.94
N PRO A 80 -2.83 -1.16 9.00
CA PRO A 80 -2.54 0.16 9.57
C PRO A 80 -1.63 1.00 8.66
N TYR A 81 -0.69 0.40 7.94
CA TYR A 81 0.22 1.15 7.08
C TYR A 81 -0.30 1.27 5.64
N PRO A 82 0.17 2.26 4.85
CA PRO A 82 -0.05 2.30 3.41
C PRO A 82 0.58 1.10 2.68
N VAL A 83 0.07 0.76 1.50
CA VAL A 83 0.55 -0.36 0.67
C VAL A 83 2.06 -0.29 0.39
N PHE A 84 2.57 0.91 0.11
CA PHE A 84 3.96 1.11 -0.25
C PHE A 84 4.93 0.76 0.87
N VAL A 85 4.53 0.89 2.13
CA VAL A 85 5.36 0.48 3.28
C VAL A 85 5.61 -1.02 3.22
N TYR A 86 4.59 -1.83 2.91
CA TYR A 86 4.73 -3.28 2.81
C TYR A 86 5.53 -3.69 1.58
N LEU A 87 5.27 -3.06 0.43
CA LEU A 87 6.00 -3.36 -0.82
C LEU A 87 7.49 -3.00 -0.69
N ASN A 88 7.80 -1.85 -0.09
CA ASN A 88 9.17 -1.42 0.15
C ASN A 88 9.87 -2.35 1.16
N ALA A 89 9.18 -2.77 2.23
CA ALA A 89 9.70 -3.77 3.17
C ALA A 89 10.07 -5.09 2.48
N VAL A 90 9.23 -5.57 1.56
CA VAL A 90 9.52 -6.76 0.75
C VAL A 90 10.71 -6.52 -0.16
N ALA A 91 10.73 -5.42 -0.90
CA ALA A 91 11.82 -5.11 -1.83
C ALA A 91 13.17 -5.03 -1.11
N TRP A 92 13.25 -4.41 0.07
CA TRP A 92 14.48 -4.41 0.88
C TRP A 92 14.87 -5.79 1.36
N TYR A 93 13.91 -6.58 1.84
CA TYR A 93 14.21 -7.93 2.30
C TYR A 93 14.74 -8.81 1.18
N LEU A 94 14.23 -8.67 -0.05
CA LEU A 94 14.70 -9.44 -1.20
C LEU A 94 16.08 -8.99 -1.71
N SER A 95 16.49 -7.75 -1.43
CA SER A 95 17.69 -7.14 -2.03
C SER A 95 18.90 -6.94 -1.13
N SER A 96 18.74 -6.98 0.19
CA SER A 96 19.79 -6.57 1.14
C SER A 96 20.54 -7.72 1.83
N GLY A 97 20.07 -8.96 1.72
CA GLY A 97 20.57 -10.07 2.53
C GLY A 97 20.24 -9.97 4.03
N GLU A 98 19.63 -8.87 4.49
CA GLU A 98 19.23 -8.66 5.88
C GLU A 98 18.16 -9.66 6.34
N SER A 99 18.12 -10.00 7.63
CA SER A 99 17.00 -10.77 8.19
C SER A 99 15.69 -9.97 8.16
N MET A 100 14.54 -10.64 8.16
CA MET A 100 13.23 -9.95 8.25
C MET A 100 13.10 -9.07 9.50
N ARG A 101 13.82 -9.40 10.59
CA ARG A 101 13.85 -8.57 11.81
C ARG A 101 14.62 -7.27 11.57
N SER A 102 15.79 -7.35 10.94
CA SER A 102 16.57 -6.17 10.55
C SER A 102 15.79 -5.29 9.59
N THR A 103 15.21 -5.88 8.55
CA THR A 103 14.39 -5.13 7.58
C THR A 103 13.19 -4.46 8.26
N ALA A 104 12.54 -5.12 9.22
CA ALA A 104 11.43 -4.51 9.97
C ALA A 104 11.87 -3.29 10.79
N GLN A 105 13.06 -3.33 11.42
CA GLN A 105 13.63 -2.18 12.12
C GLN A 105 13.96 -1.03 11.17
N LYS A 106 14.52 -1.35 9.99
CA LYS A 106 14.77 -0.37 8.93
C LYS A 106 13.49 0.31 8.46
N VAL A 107 12.41 -0.45 8.27
CA VAL A 107 11.07 0.07 7.92
C VAL A 107 10.52 0.97 9.00
N ILE A 108 10.65 0.61 10.29
CA ILE A 108 10.30 1.46 11.43
C ILE A 108 11.00 2.81 11.31
N HIS A 109 12.32 2.80 11.10
CA HIS A 109 13.12 4.01 11.05
C HIS A 109 12.77 4.89 9.85
N VAL A 110 12.76 4.32 8.64
CA VAL A 110 12.56 5.09 7.40
C VAL A 110 11.15 5.67 7.29
N PHE A 111 10.13 4.91 7.65
CA PHE A 111 8.73 5.38 7.58
C PHE A 111 8.24 6.01 8.88
N GLY A 112 9.10 6.12 9.89
CA GLY A 112 8.75 6.63 11.21
C GLY A 112 7.57 5.90 11.82
N LEU A 113 7.63 4.58 11.97
CA LEU A 113 6.51 3.80 12.53
C LEU A 113 6.73 3.56 14.02
N SER A 114 5.65 3.52 14.82
CA SER A 114 5.77 3.07 16.22
C SER A 114 6.05 1.57 16.31
N THR A 115 5.52 0.81 15.36
CA THR A 115 5.65 -0.64 15.27
C THR A 115 5.69 -1.06 13.82
N PHE A 116 6.50 -2.07 13.51
CA PHE A 116 6.43 -2.88 12.29
C PHE A 116 7.17 -4.18 12.60
N SER A 117 6.52 -5.32 12.47
CA SER A 117 7.10 -6.59 12.93
C SER A 117 7.61 -7.42 11.75
N HIS A 118 8.64 -8.24 11.98
CA HIS A 118 9.06 -9.25 11.02
C HIS A 118 7.91 -10.21 10.63
N SER A 119 6.96 -10.46 11.56
CA SER A 119 5.78 -11.28 11.28
C SER A 119 4.83 -10.63 10.26
N THR A 120 4.84 -9.31 10.14
CA THR A 120 4.11 -8.57 9.12
C THR A 120 4.69 -8.89 7.74
N LEU A 121 6.01 -8.80 7.61
CA LEU A 121 6.73 -9.14 6.38
C LEU A 121 6.56 -10.62 6.01
N CYS A 122 6.70 -11.52 6.99
CA CYS A 122 6.51 -12.96 6.83
C CYS A 122 5.11 -13.33 6.32
N ARG A 123 4.06 -12.61 6.78
CA ARG A 123 2.68 -12.82 6.30
C ARG A 123 2.37 -12.13 4.98
N PHE A 124 3.09 -11.06 4.64
CA PHE A 124 2.81 -10.27 3.45
C PHE A 124 3.54 -10.82 2.22
N LEU A 125 4.81 -11.22 2.33
CA LEU A 125 5.60 -11.75 1.22
C LEU A 125 4.92 -12.92 0.49
N PRO A 126 4.43 -13.97 1.17
CA PRO A 126 3.76 -15.09 0.50
C PRO A 126 2.51 -14.70 -0.28
N LYS A 127 1.85 -13.59 0.10
CA LYS A 127 0.66 -13.08 -0.61
C LYS A 127 1.01 -12.45 -1.95
N LEU A 128 2.28 -12.10 -2.16
CA LEU A 128 2.75 -11.52 -3.41
C LEU A 128 3.07 -12.59 -4.47
N TYR A 129 3.26 -13.86 -4.10
CA TYR A 129 3.54 -14.90 -5.08
C TYR A 129 2.32 -15.26 -5.95
N PRO A 130 1.09 -15.42 -5.42
CA PRO A 130 -0.09 -15.67 -6.24
C PRO A 130 -0.44 -14.54 -7.21
N ILE A 131 -0.04 -13.30 -6.91
CA ILE A 131 -0.29 -12.15 -7.78
C ILE A 131 0.80 -11.95 -8.84
N LEU A 132 1.92 -12.69 -8.75
CA LEU A 132 3.08 -12.53 -9.62
C LEU A 132 2.74 -12.58 -11.12
N PRO A 133 1.81 -13.45 -11.61
CA PRO A 133 1.40 -13.43 -13.01
C PRO A 133 0.85 -12.07 -13.47
N PHE A 134 0.10 -11.36 -12.61
CA PHE A 134 -0.40 -10.01 -12.91
C PHE A 134 0.73 -8.98 -12.89
N LEU A 135 1.64 -9.08 -11.92
CA LEU A 135 2.82 -8.21 -11.87
C LEU A 135 3.69 -8.34 -13.13
N ILE A 136 3.82 -9.56 -13.67
CA ILE A 136 4.54 -9.82 -14.92
C ILE A 136 3.84 -9.16 -16.11
N GLN A 137 2.50 -9.20 -16.17
CA GLN A 137 1.73 -8.51 -17.21
C GLN A 137 1.97 -6.99 -17.17
N TYR A 138 2.13 -6.43 -15.97
CA TYR A 138 2.46 -5.02 -15.80
C TYR A 138 3.92 -4.70 -16.14
N GLY A 139 4.80 -5.70 -16.31
CA GLY A 139 6.26 -5.52 -16.40
C GLY A 139 6.71 -4.50 -17.44
N ALA A 140 6.13 -4.49 -18.64
CA ALA A 140 6.45 -3.51 -19.67
C ALA A 140 6.08 -2.08 -19.23
N GLN A 141 4.90 -1.91 -18.63
CA GLN A 141 4.46 -0.63 -18.09
C GLN A 141 5.31 -0.21 -16.88
N ILE A 142 5.72 -1.17 -16.03
CA ILE A 142 6.64 -0.90 -14.92
C ILE A 142 7.95 -0.31 -15.45
N ILE A 143 8.51 -0.90 -16.50
CA ILE A 143 9.76 -0.41 -17.11
C ILE A 143 9.57 0.96 -17.75
N ASN A 144 8.48 1.18 -18.49
CA ASN A 144 8.24 2.44 -19.19
C ASN A 144 7.95 3.60 -18.23
N ASP A 145 7.08 3.40 -17.25
CA ASP A 145 6.58 4.46 -16.37
C ASP A 145 7.52 4.70 -15.17
N TRP A 146 8.26 3.67 -14.74
CA TRP A 146 9.08 3.73 -13.52
C TRP A 146 10.58 3.48 -13.77
N GLY A 147 10.96 3.07 -14.98
CA GLY A 147 12.33 2.75 -15.36
C GLY A 147 12.77 1.33 -14.99
N SER A 148 13.76 0.81 -15.72
CA SER A 148 14.40 -0.46 -15.35
C SER A 148 15.22 -0.28 -14.07
N THR A 149 15.10 -1.23 -13.14
CA THR A 149 15.89 -1.21 -11.90
C THR A 149 16.65 -2.51 -11.79
N ILE A 150 17.97 -2.43 -11.69
CA ILE A 150 18.79 -3.57 -11.32
C ILE A 150 18.72 -3.68 -9.80
N SER A 151 17.73 -4.40 -9.29
CA SER A 151 17.69 -4.79 -7.89
C SER A 151 18.54 -6.05 -7.73
N GLN A 152 19.62 -5.98 -6.95
CA GLN A 152 20.38 -7.17 -6.57
C GLN A 152 19.43 -8.12 -5.84
N PHE A 153 19.32 -9.37 -6.28
CA PHE A 153 18.57 -10.40 -5.55
C PHE A 153 19.54 -11.15 -4.63
N VAL A 154 19.15 -11.36 -3.37
CA VAL A 154 19.94 -12.15 -2.42
C VAL A 154 19.14 -13.41 -2.02
N PRO A 155 19.54 -14.61 -2.47
CA PRO A 155 18.85 -15.85 -2.15
C PRO A 155 18.97 -16.19 -0.65
N ARG A 156 18.03 -16.98 -0.15
CA ARG A 156 18.02 -17.45 1.25
C ARG A 156 18.34 -18.92 1.31
N ASN A 157 19.20 -19.30 2.24
CA ASN A 157 19.65 -20.69 2.40
C ASN A 157 18.51 -21.70 2.65
N HIS A 158 17.38 -21.23 3.20
CA HIS A 158 16.22 -22.07 3.51
C HIS A 158 15.17 -22.09 2.39
N TRP A 159 15.38 -21.36 1.30
CA TRP A 159 14.47 -21.38 0.14
C TRP A 159 14.84 -22.48 -0.82
N ASP A 160 13.84 -23.24 -1.25
CA ASP A 160 14.00 -24.15 -2.37
C ASP A 160 14.20 -23.39 -3.70
N LYS A 161 14.49 -24.14 -4.77
CA LYS A 161 14.74 -23.57 -6.11
C LYS A 161 13.52 -22.81 -6.65
N GLN A 162 12.31 -23.28 -6.37
CA GLN A 162 11.08 -22.67 -6.84
C GLN A 162 10.82 -21.34 -6.11
N GLN A 163 10.98 -21.33 -4.79
CA GLN A 163 10.88 -20.13 -3.97
C GLN A 163 11.91 -19.09 -4.36
N CYS A 164 13.16 -19.50 -4.61
CA CYS A 164 14.21 -18.60 -5.10
C CYS A 164 13.81 -17.95 -6.43
N ALA A 165 13.34 -18.75 -7.40
CA ALA A 165 12.93 -18.22 -8.70
C ALA A 165 11.74 -17.26 -8.62
N LEU A 166 10.75 -17.55 -7.76
CA LEU A 166 9.62 -16.65 -7.52
C LEU A 166 10.06 -15.34 -6.86
N ALA A 167 10.93 -15.43 -5.86
CA ALA A 167 11.45 -14.28 -5.14
C ALA A 167 12.34 -13.38 -6.03
N GLU A 168 13.15 -13.97 -6.90
CA GLU A 168 13.98 -13.24 -7.86
C GLU A 168 13.12 -12.46 -8.86
N ARG A 169 12.10 -13.10 -9.46
CA ARG A 169 11.15 -12.43 -10.36
C ARG A 169 10.40 -11.30 -9.64
N LEU A 170 9.95 -11.57 -8.42
CA LEU A 170 9.27 -10.56 -7.61
C LEU A 170 10.19 -9.37 -7.30
N ASN A 171 11.45 -9.62 -6.98
CA ASN A 171 12.46 -8.58 -6.74
C ASN A 171 12.66 -7.67 -7.96
N GLY A 172 12.73 -8.26 -9.16
CA GLY A 172 12.85 -7.51 -10.41
C GLY A 172 11.67 -6.57 -10.67
N LEU A 173 10.45 -6.99 -10.31
CA LEU A 173 9.22 -6.21 -10.51
C LEU A 173 8.98 -5.17 -9.40
N LEU A 174 9.48 -5.41 -8.19
CA LEU A 174 9.33 -4.50 -7.05
C LEU A 174 10.48 -3.50 -6.87
N GLY A 175 11.52 -3.56 -7.71
CA GLY A 175 12.63 -2.61 -7.68
C GLY A 175 12.22 -1.13 -7.58
N PRO A 176 11.20 -0.65 -8.33
CA PRO A 176 10.72 0.72 -8.21
C PRO A 176 10.19 1.12 -6.81
N ALA A 177 9.71 0.16 -6.02
CA ALA A 177 9.25 0.41 -4.65
C ALA A 177 10.34 0.98 -3.74
N LEU A 178 11.62 0.78 -4.09
CA LEU A 178 12.76 1.33 -3.34
C LEU A 178 13.07 2.79 -3.67
N ARG A 179 12.65 3.30 -4.84
CA ARG A 179 12.97 4.66 -5.33
C ARG A 179 11.79 5.62 -5.21
N ALA A 180 10.59 5.15 -5.56
CA ALA A 180 9.35 5.94 -5.51
C ALA A 180 8.27 5.17 -4.74
N PRO A 181 8.46 4.93 -3.41
CA PRO A 181 7.58 4.03 -2.67
C PRO A 181 6.10 4.46 -2.75
N PRO A 182 5.71 5.72 -2.41
CA PRO A 182 4.30 6.11 -2.39
C PRO A 182 3.60 5.98 -3.74
N GLU A 183 4.21 6.52 -4.79
CA GLU A 183 3.64 6.61 -6.13
C GLU A 183 3.53 5.21 -6.75
N PHE A 184 4.62 4.44 -6.74
CA PHE A 184 4.64 3.09 -7.32
C PHE A 184 3.71 2.15 -6.58
N GLY A 185 3.73 2.18 -5.24
CA GLY A 185 2.88 1.29 -4.46
C GLY A 185 1.38 1.57 -4.66
N SER A 186 1.01 2.84 -4.75
CA SER A 186 -0.39 3.25 -5.00
C SER A 186 -0.84 2.89 -6.41
N TRP A 187 0.03 3.11 -7.40
CA TRP A 187 -0.21 2.71 -8.78
C TRP A 187 -0.39 1.20 -8.89
N LEU A 188 0.49 0.40 -8.29
CA LEU A 188 0.43 -1.06 -8.37
C LEU A 188 -0.84 -1.62 -7.73
N ALA A 189 -1.23 -1.07 -6.57
CA ALA A 189 -2.48 -1.43 -5.89
C ALA A 189 -3.71 -1.10 -6.75
N TYR A 190 -3.69 0.06 -7.41
CA TYR A 190 -4.77 0.50 -8.29
C TYR A 190 -4.89 -0.38 -9.54
N GLN A 191 -3.78 -0.68 -10.20
CA GLN A 191 -3.76 -1.56 -11.38
C GLN A 191 -4.30 -2.95 -11.05
N TYR A 192 -3.80 -3.55 -9.97
CA TYR A 192 -4.25 -4.86 -9.53
C TYR A 192 -5.75 -4.89 -9.20
N PHE A 193 -6.25 -3.88 -8.48
CA PHE A 193 -7.67 -3.78 -8.16
C PHE A 193 -8.53 -3.60 -9.41
N THR A 194 -8.12 -2.74 -10.35
CA THR A 194 -8.85 -2.48 -11.59
C THR A 194 -8.99 -3.74 -12.43
N GLN A 195 -7.94 -4.56 -12.50
CA GLN A 195 -7.96 -5.79 -13.29
C GLN A 195 -8.72 -6.94 -12.60
N THR A 196 -8.68 -7.02 -11.27
CA THR A 196 -9.14 -8.24 -10.55
C THR A 196 -10.34 -8.03 -9.63
N GLY A 197 -10.68 -6.78 -9.31
CA GLY A 197 -11.61 -6.44 -8.24
C GLY A 197 -11.12 -6.81 -6.84
N ARG A 198 -9.83 -7.14 -6.67
CA ARG A 198 -9.24 -7.61 -5.39
C ARG A 198 -8.14 -6.68 -4.92
N PHE A 199 -7.91 -6.66 -3.60
CA PHE A 199 -6.81 -5.92 -3.00
C PHE A 199 -5.53 -6.76 -2.95
N LEU A 200 -4.37 -6.09 -2.86
CA LEU A 200 -3.05 -6.71 -2.67
C LEU A 200 -2.85 -7.27 -1.24
N VAL A 201 -3.85 -7.93 -0.65
CA VAL A 201 -3.84 -8.50 0.72
C VAL A 201 -4.78 -9.68 0.89
#